data_AF-X0BN85-F1
#
_entry.id   AF-X0BN85-F1
#
_cell.length_a   1.000
_cell.length_b   1.000
_cell.length_c   1.000
_cell.angle_alpha   90.00
_cell.angle_beta   90.00
_cell.angle_gamma   90.00
#
_symmetry.space_group_name_H-M   'P 1'
#
loop_
_entity.id
_entity.type
_entity.pdbx_description
1 polymer ?
#
loop_
_entity_poly.entity_id
_entity_poly.type
_entity_poly.pdbx_seq_one_letter_code
_entity_poly.pdbx_strand_id
1 'polypeptide(L)'
;MFFEQWLGKGNITNQYPKPDDPMPKVYSSFFDDWIGKGDNSFPWKLPYKKRGSKKGEPFNFVEVLLSELGNIQHLDRLAILKTRPNGMKGSMFSGHQSSNIGKYAAMPQEDKLMATKEMGMVFEYMNHPDIWKKFCDTYEALWEQMGNFDTFYATQSSAPTIPSLQDEWKEFIEVVLTSLVHNTRTTFQIQWILALGGIMPFNPTDPYKIHWLKNISVNQKKIRIAGTCPHLGSIKSL
;
A
#
# COMPACT_ATOMS: atom_id res chain seq x y z
N MET A 1 6.08 0.31 7.82
CA MET A 1 4.84 -0.51 7.84
C MET A 1 5.14 -2.00 7.87
N PHE A 2 5.79 -2.58 6.86
CA PHE A 2 6.07 -4.02 6.83
C PHE A 2 6.84 -4.52 8.07
N PHE A 3 8.05 -4.02 8.32
CA PHE A 3 8.84 -4.47 9.47
C PHE A 3 8.24 -4.06 10.83
N GLU A 4 7.92 -2.78 11.01
CA GLU A 4 7.51 -2.25 12.31
C GLU A 4 6.09 -2.62 12.75
N GLN A 5 5.14 -2.67 11.81
CA GLN A 5 3.72 -2.94 12.12
C GLN A 5 3.38 -4.38 11.80
N TRP A 6 3.54 -4.80 10.55
CA TRP A 6 3.13 -6.14 10.14
C TRP A 6 3.93 -7.23 10.85
N LEU A 7 5.26 -7.20 10.79
CA LEU A 7 6.09 -8.17 11.52
C LEU A 7 6.14 -7.87 13.02
N GLY A 8 6.35 -6.60 13.39
CA GLY A 8 6.55 -6.21 14.79
C GLY A 8 5.29 -6.24 15.68
N LYS A 9 4.09 -6.13 15.09
CA LYS A 9 2.82 -6.10 15.84
C LYS A 9 1.80 -7.14 15.35
N GLY A 10 2.04 -7.80 14.21
CA GLY A 10 1.09 -8.75 13.63
C GLY A 10 -0.09 -8.11 12.92
N ASN A 11 -0.11 -6.78 12.76
CA ASN A 11 -1.20 -6.07 12.10
C ASN A 11 -0.77 -4.73 11.49
N ILE A 12 -1.61 -4.20 10.62
CA ILE A 12 -1.53 -2.82 10.11
C ILE A 12 -2.77 -2.02 10.53
N THR A 13 -2.63 -0.70 10.51
CA THR A 13 -3.72 0.23 10.83
C THR A 13 -4.96 -0.03 9.97
N ASN A 14 -6.13 -0.16 10.62
CA ASN A 14 -7.44 -0.38 9.99
C ASN A 14 -7.43 -1.50 8.94
N GLN A 15 -6.71 -2.59 9.21
CA GLN A 15 -6.69 -3.73 8.30
C GLN A 15 -8.04 -4.45 8.24
N TYR A 16 -8.30 -5.05 7.09
CA TYR A 16 -9.40 -5.97 6.85
C TYR A 16 -8.87 -7.28 6.24
N PRO A 17 -9.22 -8.45 6.81
CA PRO A 17 -9.99 -8.62 8.04
C PRO A 17 -9.21 -8.14 9.28
N LYS A 18 -9.94 -7.62 10.27
CA LYS A 18 -9.34 -7.24 11.56
C LYS A 18 -8.91 -8.52 12.29
N PRO A 19 -7.67 -8.60 12.80
CA PRO A 19 -7.23 -9.75 13.57
C PRO A 19 -7.84 -9.69 14.97
N ASP A 20 -8.22 -10.84 15.51
CA ASP A 20 -8.82 -10.95 16.84
C ASP A 20 -7.79 -10.67 17.94
N ASP A 21 -6.59 -11.25 17.81
CA ASP A 21 -5.47 -11.07 18.74
C ASP A 21 -4.14 -10.96 17.97
N PRO A 22 -3.73 -9.74 17.57
CA PRO A 22 -2.51 -9.55 16.79
C PRO A 22 -1.26 -9.74 17.67
N MET A 23 -0.41 -10.69 17.29
CA MET A 23 0.87 -10.96 17.96
C MET A 23 2.06 -10.63 17.04
N PRO A 24 3.20 -10.18 17.60
CA PRO A 24 4.44 -10.02 16.83
C PRO A 24 4.82 -11.33 16.13
N LYS A 25 5.10 -11.24 14.83
CA LYS A 25 5.55 -12.37 14.00
C LYS A 25 7.05 -12.62 14.12
N VAL A 26 7.80 -11.64 14.64
CA VAL A 26 9.24 -11.68 14.88
C VAL A 26 9.55 -11.18 16.30
N TYR A 27 10.73 -11.52 16.80
CA TYR A 27 11.21 -11.03 18.09
C TYR A 27 11.61 -9.55 18.02
N SER A 28 11.61 -8.85 19.16
CA SER A 28 11.67 -7.38 19.21
C SER A 28 12.95 -6.76 18.65
N SER A 29 14.10 -7.44 18.76
CA SER A 29 15.37 -6.97 18.21
C SER A 29 15.62 -7.37 16.76
N PHE A 30 14.70 -8.13 16.13
CA PHE A 30 14.89 -8.67 14.78
C PHE A 30 15.27 -7.61 13.76
N PHE A 31 14.58 -6.47 13.79
CA PHE A 31 14.86 -5.37 12.86
C PHE A 31 16.27 -4.83 13.05
N ASP A 32 16.66 -4.52 14.28
CA ASP A 32 17.98 -3.94 14.57
C ASP A 32 19.11 -4.95 14.27
N ASP A 33 18.89 -6.23 14.57
CA ASP A 33 19.89 -7.28 14.41
C ASP A 33 20.14 -7.62 12.92
N TRP A 34 19.10 -7.66 12.10
CA TRP A 34 19.18 -8.26 10.75
C TRP A 34 18.77 -7.35 9.60
N ILE A 35 17.95 -6.34 9.86
CA ILE A 35 17.35 -5.52 8.80
C ILE A 35 18.03 -4.14 8.71
N GLY A 36 18.13 -3.44 9.85
CA GLY A 36 18.68 -2.10 9.95
C GLY A 36 20.21 -2.05 10.05
N LYS A 37 20.84 -3.11 10.56
CA LYS A 37 22.30 -3.20 10.67
C LYS A 37 22.93 -3.54 9.31
N GLY A 38 24.00 -2.82 8.97
CA GLY A 38 24.91 -3.21 7.89
C GLY A 38 26.05 -4.03 8.47
N ASP A 39 26.28 -5.23 7.95
CA ASP A 39 27.34 -6.13 8.39
C ASP A 39 28.05 -6.75 7.18
N ASN A 40 29.37 -6.88 7.24
CA ASN A 40 30.16 -7.44 6.14
C ASN A 40 29.94 -8.95 5.96
N SER A 41 29.39 -9.63 6.98
CA SER A 41 28.95 -11.01 6.87
C SER A 41 27.69 -11.18 6.02
N PHE A 42 26.96 -10.09 5.79
CA PHE A 42 25.74 -10.13 4.97
C PHE A 42 26.07 -10.14 3.47
N PRO A 43 25.29 -10.85 2.64
CA PRO A 43 25.58 -11.03 1.23
C PRO A 43 25.19 -9.81 0.36
N TRP A 44 24.71 -8.72 0.98
CA TRP A 44 24.16 -7.55 0.29
C TRP A 44 25.22 -6.86 -0.58
N LYS A 45 25.03 -6.91 -1.90
CA LYS A 45 25.89 -6.21 -2.88
C LYS A 45 25.02 -5.38 -3.80
N LEU A 46 25.21 -4.06 -3.76
CA LEU A 46 24.55 -3.15 -4.70
C LEU A 46 25.53 -2.74 -5.80
N PRO A 47 25.05 -2.52 -7.04
CA PRO A 47 25.89 -2.19 -8.18
C PRO A 47 26.47 -0.77 -8.11
N TYR A 48 26.09 0.02 -7.11
CA TYR A 48 26.51 1.41 -6.92
C TYR A 48 27.12 1.63 -5.53
N LYS A 49 27.92 2.68 -5.39
CA LYS A 49 28.50 3.09 -4.11
C LYS A 49 27.51 3.94 -3.32
N LYS A 50 27.42 3.71 -2.02
CA LYS A 50 26.67 4.56 -1.11
C LYS A 50 27.28 5.98 -1.10
N ARG A 51 26.45 6.98 -1.42
CA ARG A 51 26.90 8.37 -1.53
C ARG A 51 27.29 8.88 -0.15
N GLY A 52 28.53 9.32 0.01
CA GLY A 52 29.05 9.81 1.28
C GLY A 52 29.47 8.72 2.27
N SER A 53 29.46 7.43 1.89
CA SER A 53 30.01 6.36 2.73
C SER A 53 31.51 6.22 2.55
N LYS A 54 32.17 5.65 3.56
CA LYS A 54 33.54 5.16 3.39
C LYS A 54 33.55 3.98 2.42
N LYS A 55 34.65 3.81 1.69
CA LYS A 55 34.85 2.66 0.79
C LYS A 55 34.83 1.38 1.62
N GLY A 56 33.91 0.45 1.31
CA GLY A 56 33.80 -0.85 1.98
C GLY A 56 32.81 -0.89 3.15
N GLU A 57 32.00 0.15 3.36
CA GLU A 57 30.86 0.02 4.28
C GLU A 57 29.83 -0.96 3.69
N PRO A 58 29.35 -1.94 4.49
CA PRO A 58 28.32 -2.87 4.05
C PRO A 58 26.98 -2.16 3.90
N PHE A 59 26.17 -2.64 2.96
CA PHE A 59 24.77 -2.25 2.87
C PHE A 59 23.98 -2.96 3.97
N ASN A 60 22.90 -2.34 4.45
CA ASN A 60 21.88 -3.05 5.22
C ASN A 60 20.75 -3.52 4.29
N PHE A 61 19.88 -4.39 4.79
CA PHE A 61 18.82 -4.96 3.95
C PHE A 61 17.79 -3.91 3.53
N VAL A 62 17.53 -2.88 4.37
CA VAL A 62 16.66 -1.76 3.98
C VAL A 62 17.20 -1.05 2.74
N GLU A 63 18.50 -0.82 2.65
CA GLU A 63 19.12 -0.19 1.49
C GLU A 63 19.01 -1.05 0.24
N VAL A 64 19.07 -2.38 0.37
CA VAL A 64 18.79 -3.30 -0.73
C VAL A 64 17.36 -3.14 -1.22
N LEU A 65 16.38 -3.16 -0.32
CA LEU A 65 14.97 -2.98 -0.69
C LEU A 65 14.71 -1.59 -1.32
N LEU A 66 15.33 -0.53 -0.79
CA LEU A 66 15.21 0.82 -1.35
C LEU A 66 15.82 0.92 -2.75
N SER A 67 16.84 0.11 -3.05
CA SER A 67 17.44 0.05 -4.39
C SER A 67 16.48 -0.49 -5.44
N GLU A 68 15.53 -1.33 -5.03
CA GLU A 68 14.54 -1.92 -5.92
C GLU A 68 13.35 -0.99 -6.19
N LEU A 69 13.23 0.12 -5.44
CA LEU A 69 12.19 1.13 -5.67
C LEU A 69 12.52 1.99 -6.90
N GLY A 70 11.51 2.71 -7.41
CA GLY A 70 11.69 3.63 -8.54
C GLY A 70 12.81 4.65 -8.30
N ASN A 71 13.90 4.52 -9.05
CA ASN A 71 15.08 5.38 -9.01
C ASN A 71 15.68 5.57 -10.42
N ILE A 72 16.84 6.20 -10.55
CA ILE A 72 17.46 6.48 -11.86
C ILE A 72 17.78 5.17 -12.62
N GLN A 73 18.10 4.10 -11.90
CA GLN A 73 18.36 2.77 -12.44
C GLN A 73 17.08 1.99 -12.75
N HIS A 74 15.97 2.31 -12.07
CA HIS A 74 14.67 1.65 -12.21
C HIS A 74 13.54 2.64 -12.55
N LEU A 75 13.66 3.33 -13.69
CA LEU A 75 12.61 4.24 -14.20
C LEU A 75 11.32 3.49 -14.57
N ASP A 76 11.43 2.20 -14.85
CA ASP A 76 10.33 1.27 -15.04
C ASP A 76 9.47 1.12 -13.77
N ARG A 77 10.01 1.42 -12.58
CA ARG A 77 9.33 1.28 -11.28
C ARG A 77 8.84 2.61 -10.67
N LEU A 78 9.19 3.75 -11.28
CA LEU A 78 8.77 5.07 -10.81
C LEU A 78 7.40 5.46 -11.38
N ALA A 79 6.42 5.73 -10.51
CA ALA A 79 5.08 6.16 -10.88
C ALA A 79 4.64 7.36 -10.03
N ILE A 80 4.63 8.56 -10.61
CA ILE A 80 4.27 9.80 -9.90
C ILE A 80 2.82 10.17 -10.22
N LEU A 81 2.00 10.24 -9.18
CA LEU A 81 0.64 10.79 -9.26
C LEU A 81 0.67 12.29 -8.87
N LYS A 82 -0.24 13.11 -9.41
CA LYS A 82 -0.37 14.53 -9.05
C LYS A 82 -0.47 14.71 -7.52
N THR A 83 0.06 15.82 -6.99
CA THR A 83 0.35 16.01 -5.56
C THR A 83 -0.81 15.72 -4.61
N ARG A 84 -2.03 16.23 -4.90
CA ARG A 84 -3.23 16.01 -4.05
C ARG A 84 -3.70 14.55 -4.05
N PRO A 85 -3.98 13.92 -5.21
CA PRO A 85 -4.27 12.49 -5.25
C PRO A 85 -3.11 11.60 -4.74
N ASN A 86 -1.85 12.06 -4.80
CA ASN A 86 -0.72 11.32 -4.24
C ASN A 86 -0.72 11.32 -2.70
N GLY A 87 -1.05 12.44 -2.06
CA GLY A 87 -1.27 12.49 -0.61
C GLY A 87 -2.42 11.60 -0.17
N MET A 88 -3.52 11.61 -0.92
CA MET A 88 -4.68 10.73 -0.70
C MET A 88 -4.31 9.26 -0.87
N LYS A 89 -3.56 8.92 -1.92
CA LYS A 89 -3.00 7.59 -2.15
C LYS A 89 -2.17 7.15 -0.94
N GLY A 90 -1.24 7.98 -0.46
CA GLY A 90 -0.44 7.66 0.73
C GLY A 90 -1.29 7.34 1.97
N SER A 91 -2.28 8.18 2.28
CA SER A 91 -3.21 7.97 3.39
C SER A 91 -3.92 6.62 3.29
N MET A 92 -4.49 6.32 2.11
CA MET A 92 -5.24 5.10 1.85
C MET A 92 -4.38 3.84 1.95
N PHE A 93 -3.17 3.87 1.39
CA PHE A 93 -2.23 2.73 1.45
C PHE A 93 -1.67 2.51 2.86
N SER A 94 -1.75 3.52 3.74
CA SER A 94 -1.45 3.40 5.17
C SER A 94 -2.67 3.07 6.03
N GLY A 95 -3.79 2.65 5.43
CA GLY A 95 -5.01 2.26 6.15
C GLY A 95 -5.85 3.43 6.69
N HIS A 96 -5.52 4.68 6.35
CA HIS A 96 -6.30 5.84 6.79
C HIS A 96 -7.37 6.21 5.75
N GLN A 97 -8.35 7.00 6.18
CA GLN A 97 -9.42 7.47 5.30
C GLN A 97 -8.87 8.39 4.20
N SER A 98 -9.49 8.34 3.02
CA SER A 98 -9.14 9.21 1.88
C SER A 98 -9.44 10.69 2.16
N SER A 99 -10.38 10.96 3.06
CA SER A 99 -10.79 12.31 3.48
C SER A 99 -11.15 12.32 4.96
N ASN A 100 -10.85 13.40 5.68
CA ASN A 100 -11.38 13.63 7.02
C ASN A 100 -12.89 13.86 6.95
N ILE A 101 -13.68 13.02 7.63
CA ILE A 101 -15.16 13.04 7.57
C ILE A 101 -15.75 14.37 8.02
N GLY A 102 -15.26 14.95 9.12
CA GLY A 102 -15.78 16.22 9.64
C GLY A 102 -15.53 17.38 8.67
N LYS A 103 -14.33 17.44 8.09
CA LYS A 103 -14.01 18.43 7.04
C LYS A 103 -14.85 18.19 5.80
N TYR A 104 -15.04 16.94 5.40
CA TYR A 104 -15.87 16.59 4.25
C TYR A 104 -17.33 17.03 4.45
N ALA A 105 -17.91 16.80 5.64
CA ALA A 105 -19.28 17.19 5.95
C ALA A 105 -19.51 18.70 5.81
N ALA A 106 -18.53 19.51 6.19
CA ALA A 106 -18.55 20.97 6.13
C ALA A 106 -18.27 21.56 4.73
N MET A 107 -17.85 20.75 3.76
CA MET A 107 -17.57 21.23 2.40
C MET A 107 -18.85 21.62 1.65
N PRO A 108 -18.78 22.63 0.74
CA PRO A 108 -19.78 22.84 -0.30
C PRO A 108 -20.01 21.57 -1.15
N GLN A 109 -21.18 21.47 -1.78
CA GLN A 109 -21.57 20.26 -2.55
C GLN A 109 -20.62 19.96 -3.71
N GLU A 110 -20.12 20.99 -4.39
CA GLU A 110 -19.12 20.83 -5.45
C GLU A 110 -17.82 20.23 -4.93
N ASP A 111 -17.31 20.75 -3.82
CA ASP A 111 -16.08 20.27 -3.19
C ASP A 111 -16.22 18.83 -2.68
N LYS A 112 -17.39 18.47 -2.12
CA LYS A 112 -17.72 17.08 -1.75
C LYS A 112 -17.63 16.15 -2.97
N LEU A 113 -18.21 16.56 -4.09
CA LEU A 113 -18.19 15.79 -5.32
C LEU A 113 -16.76 15.67 -5.88
N MET A 114 -15.99 16.77 -5.84
CA MET A 114 -14.60 16.80 -6.30
C MET A 114 -13.71 15.88 -5.45
N ALA A 115 -13.81 15.94 -4.12
CA ALA A 115 -13.05 15.07 -3.22
C ALA A 115 -13.37 13.58 -3.45
N THR A 116 -14.64 13.26 -3.69
CA THR A 116 -15.09 11.89 -4.03
C THR A 116 -14.52 11.44 -5.38
N LYS A 117 -14.46 12.35 -6.36
CA LYS A 117 -13.86 12.09 -7.67
C LYS A 117 -12.36 11.85 -7.56
N GLU A 118 -11.63 12.66 -6.78
CA GLU A 118 -10.19 12.48 -6.52
C GLU A 118 -9.90 11.10 -5.92
N MET A 119 -10.75 10.64 -4.99
CA MET A 119 -10.67 9.29 -4.43
C MET A 119 -10.85 8.20 -5.50
N GLY A 120 -11.83 8.34 -6.40
CA GLY A 120 -12.01 7.42 -7.52
C GLY A 120 -10.83 7.42 -8.51
N MET A 121 -10.20 8.57 -8.72
CA MET A 121 -9.03 8.70 -9.60
C MET A 121 -7.82 7.90 -9.11
N VAL A 122 -7.70 7.63 -7.80
CA VAL A 122 -6.64 6.76 -7.27
C VAL A 122 -6.78 5.32 -7.81
N PHE A 123 -8.01 4.79 -7.87
CA PHE A 123 -8.26 3.45 -8.42
C PHE A 123 -8.12 3.41 -9.93
N GLU A 124 -8.60 4.44 -10.64
CA GLU A 124 -8.38 4.54 -12.09
C GLU A 124 -6.88 4.56 -12.42
N TYR A 125 -6.10 5.34 -11.67
CA TYR A 125 -4.66 5.40 -11.81
C TYR A 125 -3.98 4.07 -11.51
N MET A 126 -4.31 3.43 -10.37
CA MET A 126 -3.71 2.14 -9.99
C MET A 126 -4.06 1.02 -10.97
N ASN A 127 -5.25 1.05 -11.57
CA ASN A 127 -5.67 0.05 -12.55
C ASN A 127 -5.20 0.35 -13.97
N HIS A 128 -4.55 1.49 -14.22
CA HIS A 128 -3.95 1.77 -15.52
C HIS A 128 -2.86 0.73 -15.81
N PRO A 129 -2.85 0.06 -16.98
CA PRO A 129 -1.95 -1.06 -17.26
C PRO A 129 -0.49 -0.75 -16.98
N ASP A 130 0.00 0.41 -17.44
CA ASP A 130 1.37 0.82 -17.20
C ASP A 130 1.68 0.98 -15.71
N ILE A 131 0.80 1.65 -14.95
CA ILE A 131 1.00 1.90 -13.52
C ILE A 131 0.96 0.60 -12.74
N TRP A 132 0.03 -0.28 -13.07
CA TRP A 132 -0.06 -1.60 -12.48
C TRP A 132 1.20 -2.42 -12.76
N LYS A 133 1.71 -2.36 -14.00
CA LYS A 133 2.98 -3.01 -14.36
C LYS A 133 4.13 -2.49 -13.48
N LYS A 134 4.27 -1.17 -13.31
CA LYS A 134 5.32 -0.59 -12.44
C LYS A 134 5.19 -1.06 -10.99
N PHE A 135 3.95 -1.16 -10.50
CA PHE A 135 3.66 -1.71 -9.18
C PHE A 135 4.11 -3.17 -9.09
N CYS A 136 3.74 -4.02 -10.06
CA CYS A 136 4.17 -5.41 -10.09
C CYS A 136 5.70 -5.53 -10.18
N ASP A 137 6.35 -4.79 -11.06
CA ASP A 137 7.81 -4.84 -11.20
C ASP A 137 8.51 -4.51 -9.87
N THR A 138 7.95 -3.58 -9.08
CA THR A 138 8.45 -3.26 -7.73
C THR A 138 8.14 -4.36 -6.73
N TYR A 139 6.92 -4.88 -6.73
CA TYR A 139 6.49 -5.96 -5.85
C TYR A 139 7.36 -7.21 -6.03
N GLU A 140 7.58 -7.62 -7.28
CA GLU A 140 8.33 -8.82 -7.64
C GLU A 140 9.80 -8.70 -7.24
N ALA A 141 10.41 -7.54 -7.48
CA ALA A 141 11.78 -7.28 -7.07
C ALA A 141 11.96 -7.32 -5.54
N LEU A 142 11.04 -6.70 -4.78
CA LEU A 142 11.07 -6.79 -3.32
C LEU A 142 10.82 -8.21 -2.83
N TRP A 143 9.88 -8.94 -3.44
CA TRP A 143 9.59 -10.34 -3.13
C TRP A 143 10.82 -11.24 -3.34
N GLU A 144 11.57 -11.03 -4.42
CA GLU A 144 12.82 -11.74 -4.69
C GLU A 144 13.89 -11.44 -3.62
N GLN A 145 14.07 -10.17 -3.24
CA GLN A 145 15.02 -9.81 -2.19
C GLN A 145 14.65 -10.39 -0.83
N MET A 146 13.36 -10.49 -0.50
CA MET A 146 12.91 -11.18 0.72
C MET A 146 13.26 -12.67 0.70
N GLY A 147 13.16 -13.35 -0.46
CA GLY A 147 13.58 -14.75 -0.60
C GLY A 147 15.09 -14.96 -0.50
N ASN A 148 15.86 -14.01 -1.05
CA ASN A 148 17.32 -13.97 -0.87
C ASN A 148 17.69 -13.82 0.61
N PHE A 149 16.93 -12.98 1.34
CA PHE A 149 17.08 -12.86 2.78
C PHE A 149 16.75 -14.15 3.51
N ASP A 150 15.61 -14.79 3.21
CA ASP A 150 15.21 -16.03 3.86
C ASP A 150 16.27 -17.14 3.66
N THR A 151 16.81 -17.23 2.44
CA THR A 151 17.90 -18.17 2.11
C THR A 151 19.16 -17.88 2.93
N PHE A 152 19.55 -16.60 3.04
CA PHE A 152 20.69 -16.19 3.86
C PHE A 152 20.45 -16.49 5.34
N TYR A 153 19.29 -16.11 5.87
CA TYR A 153 18.94 -16.26 7.27
C TYR A 153 18.94 -17.74 7.70
N ALA A 154 18.47 -18.63 6.84
CA ALA A 154 18.49 -20.08 7.07
C ALA A 154 19.91 -20.66 7.23
N THR A 155 20.96 -19.98 6.74
CA THR A 155 22.35 -20.41 6.95
C THR A 155 22.90 -20.03 8.33
N GLN A 156 22.19 -19.20 9.10
CA GLN A 156 22.61 -18.69 10.39
C GLN A 156 22.15 -19.63 11.52
N SER A 157 22.99 -20.61 11.85
CA SER A 157 22.67 -21.72 12.77
C SER A 157 22.26 -21.32 14.19
N SER A 158 22.53 -20.08 14.63
CA SER A 158 22.16 -19.56 15.95
C SER A 158 21.03 -18.53 15.92
N ALA A 159 20.47 -18.24 14.74
CA ALA A 159 19.42 -17.25 14.61
C ALA A 159 18.06 -17.81 15.10
N PRO A 160 17.26 -17.03 15.84
CA PRO A 160 15.92 -17.45 16.24
C PRO A 160 15.03 -17.75 15.04
N THR A 161 14.08 -18.67 15.15
CA THR A 161 13.14 -18.96 14.06
C THR A 161 12.22 -17.77 13.80
N ILE A 162 12.04 -17.43 12.52
CA ILE A 162 11.10 -16.41 12.02
C ILE A 162 10.28 -17.01 10.86
N PRO A 163 9.10 -16.45 10.54
CA PRO A 163 8.42 -16.78 9.28
C PRO A 163 9.21 -16.31 8.06
N SER A 164 8.96 -16.93 6.90
CA SER A 164 9.53 -16.48 5.62
C SER A 164 9.12 -15.03 5.34
N LEU A 165 10.10 -14.14 5.18
CA LEU A 165 9.83 -12.76 4.80
C LEU A 165 9.19 -12.68 3.41
N GLN A 166 9.53 -13.62 2.52
CA GLN A 166 8.97 -13.69 1.17
C GLN A 166 7.47 -13.99 1.18
N ASP A 167 7.04 -14.97 1.97
CA ASP A 167 5.62 -15.29 2.16
C ASP A 167 4.88 -14.17 2.89
N GLU A 168 5.49 -13.64 3.94
CA GLU A 168 4.96 -12.53 4.73
C GLU A 168 4.78 -11.25 3.89
N TRP A 169 5.69 -10.98 2.95
CA TRP A 169 5.59 -9.84 2.03
C TRP A 169 4.37 -9.95 1.12
N LYS A 170 4.11 -11.15 0.59
CA LYS A 170 2.92 -11.41 -0.21
C LYS A 170 1.66 -11.18 0.62
N GLU A 171 1.55 -11.82 1.79
CA GLU A 171 0.37 -11.69 2.66
C GLU A 171 0.14 -10.24 3.06
N PHE A 172 1.19 -9.52 3.44
CA PHE A 172 1.13 -8.10 3.76
C PHE A 172 0.55 -7.27 2.60
N ILE A 173 1.02 -7.46 1.37
CA ILE A 173 0.53 -6.69 0.21
C ILE A 173 -0.92 -7.05 -0.12
N GLU A 174 -1.32 -8.32 -0.02
CA GLU A 174 -2.71 -8.74 -0.16
C GLU A 174 -3.62 -8.05 0.86
N VAL A 175 -3.21 -8.02 2.13
CA VAL A 175 -3.96 -7.36 3.22
C VAL A 175 -4.02 -5.85 3.00
N VAL A 176 -2.92 -5.19 2.63
CA VAL A 176 -2.90 -3.74 2.34
C VAL A 176 -3.88 -3.39 1.23
N LEU A 177 -3.84 -4.11 0.11
CA LEU A 177 -4.70 -3.82 -1.05
C LEU A 177 -6.17 -4.13 -0.76
N THR A 178 -6.45 -5.23 -0.06
CA THR A 178 -7.81 -5.60 0.37
C THR A 178 -8.38 -4.56 1.33
N SER A 179 -7.59 -4.17 2.34
CA SER A 179 -7.97 -3.14 3.32
C SER A 179 -8.20 -1.79 2.64
N LEU A 180 -7.36 -1.40 1.69
CA LEU A 180 -7.52 -0.18 0.90
C LEU A 180 -8.86 -0.16 0.16
N VAL A 181 -9.21 -1.24 -0.55
CA VAL A 181 -10.49 -1.35 -1.26
C VAL A 181 -11.65 -1.28 -0.29
N HIS A 182 -11.61 -2.08 0.78
CA HIS A 182 -12.67 -2.14 1.79
C HIS A 182 -12.90 -0.78 2.46
N ASN A 183 -11.85 -0.18 3.01
CA ASN A 183 -11.91 1.12 3.71
C ASN A 183 -12.37 2.25 2.79
N THR A 184 -11.99 2.21 1.53
CA THR A 184 -12.46 3.21 0.55
C THR A 184 -13.93 3.04 0.25
N ARG A 185 -14.43 1.81 0.07
CA ARG A 185 -15.87 1.58 -0.14
C ARG A 185 -16.69 2.04 1.06
N THR A 186 -16.23 1.77 2.28
CA THR A 186 -16.85 2.28 3.51
C THR A 186 -16.83 3.81 3.53
N THR A 187 -15.70 4.43 3.18
CA THR A 187 -15.59 5.90 3.09
C THR A 187 -16.54 6.48 2.03
N PHE A 188 -16.65 5.84 0.86
CA PHE A 188 -17.58 6.23 -0.19
C PHE A 188 -19.04 6.19 0.27
N GLN A 189 -19.44 5.17 1.03
CA GLN A 189 -20.79 5.07 1.61
C GLN A 189 -21.06 6.23 2.59
N ILE A 190 -20.10 6.57 3.46
CA ILE A 190 -20.22 7.70 4.39
C ILE A 190 -20.32 9.02 3.62
N GLN A 191 -19.46 9.24 2.61
CA GLN A 191 -19.46 10.43 1.77
C GLN A 191 -20.80 10.60 1.06
N TRP A 192 -21.36 9.51 0.52
CA TRP A 192 -22.68 9.49 -0.08
C TRP A 192 -23.77 9.93 0.92
N ILE A 193 -23.80 9.34 2.12
CA ILE A 193 -24.76 9.70 3.18
C ILE A 193 -24.66 11.19 3.52
N LEU A 194 -23.45 11.72 3.68
CA LEU A 194 -23.20 13.11 4.05
C LEU A 194 -23.45 14.12 2.93
N ALA A 195 -23.37 13.68 1.67
CA ALA A 195 -23.68 14.54 0.53
C ALA A 195 -25.19 14.65 0.30
N LEU A 196 -25.94 13.56 0.49
CA LEU A 196 -27.38 13.50 0.19
C LEU A 196 -28.30 13.53 1.43
N GLY A 197 -27.75 13.52 2.65
CA GLY A 197 -28.53 13.50 3.89
C GLY A 197 -29.20 12.15 4.18
N GLY A 198 -28.64 11.04 3.67
CA GLY A 198 -29.12 9.68 3.93
C GLY A 198 -30.43 9.27 3.24
N ILE A 199 -31.06 10.16 2.46
CA ILE A 199 -32.28 9.90 1.69
C ILE A 199 -32.00 10.27 0.23
N MET A 200 -32.54 9.51 -0.71
CA MET A 200 -32.42 9.81 -2.15
C MET A 200 -33.74 10.42 -2.69
N PRO A 201 -34.08 11.69 -2.39
CA PRO A 201 -35.18 12.34 -3.09
C PRO A 201 -34.70 12.67 -4.50
N PHE A 202 -35.22 11.93 -5.49
CA PHE A 202 -34.96 12.14 -6.90
C PHE A 202 -35.50 13.53 -7.29
N ASN A 203 -34.62 14.53 -7.32
CA ASN A 203 -34.90 15.81 -7.94
C ASN A 203 -34.08 15.90 -9.24
N PRO A 204 -34.71 15.69 -10.41
CA PRO A 204 -34.00 15.64 -11.69
C PRO A 204 -33.39 16.97 -12.13
N THR A 205 -33.62 18.07 -11.40
CA THR A 205 -33.03 19.39 -11.69
C THR A 205 -31.77 19.70 -10.89
N ASP A 206 -31.39 18.87 -9.92
CA ASP A 206 -30.18 19.05 -9.12
C ASP A 206 -28.98 18.32 -9.75
N PRO A 207 -28.02 19.05 -10.35
CA PRO A 207 -26.89 18.43 -11.05
C PRO A 207 -26.01 17.59 -10.12
N TYR A 208 -25.89 17.96 -8.85
CA TYR A 208 -25.06 17.23 -7.88
C TYR A 208 -25.67 15.87 -7.56
N LYS A 209 -27.00 15.78 -7.43
CA LYS A 209 -27.70 14.50 -7.23
C LYS A 209 -27.54 13.57 -8.41
N ILE A 210 -27.59 14.08 -9.64
CA ILE A 210 -27.34 13.28 -10.86
C ILE A 210 -25.93 12.71 -10.86
N HIS A 211 -24.92 13.52 -10.49
CA HIS A 211 -23.55 13.03 -10.38
C HIS A 211 -23.38 11.97 -9.29
N TRP A 212 -24.05 12.12 -8.15
CA TRP A 212 -24.05 11.11 -7.09
C TRP A 212 -24.73 9.80 -7.52
N LEU A 213 -25.86 9.88 -8.22
CA LEU A 213 -26.51 8.70 -8.80
C LEU A 213 -25.55 7.93 -9.73
N LYS A 214 -24.82 8.64 -10.59
CA LYS A 214 -23.79 8.03 -11.45
C LYS A 214 -22.66 7.43 -10.62
N ASN A 215 -22.23 8.10 -9.56
CA ASN A 215 -21.19 7.58 -8.68
C ASN A 215 -21.62 6.26 -8.02
N ILE A 216 -22.85 6.16 -7.52
CA ILE A 216 -23.38 4.96 -6.84
C ILE A 216 -23.60 3.83 -7.85
N SER A 217 -24.31 4.12 -8.95
CA SER A 217 -24.71 3.09 -9.92
C SER A 217 -23.56 2.56 -10.78
N VAL A 218 -22.57 3.41 -11.10
CA VAL A 218 -21.48 3.11 -12.04
C VAL A 218 -20.12 3.12 -11.37
N ASN A 219 -19.73 4.22 -10.73
CA ASN A 219 -18.32 4.41 -10.31
C ASN A 219 -17.95 3.63 -9.04
N GLN A 220 -18.88 3.33 -8.14
CA GLN A 220 -18.62 2.57 -6.92
C GLN A 220 -18.03 1.18 -7.24
N LYS A 221 -18.52 0.55 -8.31
CA LYS A 221 -18.01 -0.76 -8.79
C LYS A 221 -16.57 -0.70 -9.29
N LYS A 222 -16.07 0.50 -9.60
CA LYS A 222 -14.68 0.75 -10.01
C LYS A 222 -13.73 0.92 -8.82
N ILE A 223 -14.24 1.00 -7.59
CA ILE A 223 -13.44 0.95 -6.36
C ILE A 223 -13.03 -0.50 -6.12
N ARG A 224 -12.03 -0.93 -6.89
CA ARG A 224 -11.41 -2.26 -6.86
C ARG A 224 -10.02 -2.18 -7.47
N ILE A 225 -9.17 -3.14 -7.12
CA ILE A 225 -7.90 -3.38 -7.81
C ILE A 225 -8.12 -4.57 -8.73
N ALA A 226 -7.92 -4.38 -10.04
CA ALA A 226 -8.23 -5.37 -11.07
C ALA A 226 -6.99 -6.07 -11.63
N GLY A 227 -5.80 -5.54 -11.37
CA GLY A 227 -4.57 -6.10 -11.88
C GLY A 227 -4.11 -7.34 -11.12
N THR A 228 -3.23 -8.10 -11.77
CA THR A 228 -2.58 -9.30 -11.24
C THR A 228 -1.06 -9.17 -11.35
N CYS A 229 -0.29 -9.74 -10.42
CA CYS A 229 1.16 -9.92 -10.56
C CYS A 229 1.52 -11.42 -10.50
N PRO A 230 2.64 -11.88 -11.07
CA PRO A 230 3.04 -13.28 -11.06
C PRO A 230 2.97 -13.98 -9.69
N HIS A 231 3.63 -13.44 -8.65
CA HIS A 231 3.67 -14.09 -7.33
C HIS A 231 2.59 -13.57 -6.36
N LEU A 232 2.05 -12.38 -6.60
CA LEU A 232 0.91 -11.84 -5.84
C LEU A 232 -0.42 -12.49 -6.23
N GLY A 233 -0.57 -12.89 -7.50
CA GLY A 233 -1.83 -13.32 -8.07
C GLY A 233 -2.84 -12.16 -8.21
N SER A 234 -4.14 -12.51 -8.17
CA SER A 234 -5.23 -11.54 -8.17
C SER A 234 -5.67 -11.20 -6.76
N ILE A 235 -5.90 -9.91 -6.49
CA ILE A 235 -6.50 -9.49 -5.21
C ILE A 235 -7.93 -10.02 -5.15
N LYS A 236 -8.25 -10.75 -4.07
CA LYS A 236 -9.61 -11.23 -3.81
C LYS A 236 -10.52 -10.01 -3.64
N SER A 237 -11.23 -9.66 -4.70
CA SER A 237 -12.22 -8.58 -4.62
C SER A 237 -13.41 -9.07 -3.81
N LEU A 238 -13.58 -8.52 -2.61
CA LEU A 238 -14.88 -8.51 -1.92
C LEU A 238 -15.90 -7.74 -2.76
#